data_AF-X7ED19-F1
#
_entry.id   AF-X7ED19-F1
#
_cell.length_a   1.000
_cell.length_b   1.000
_cell.length_c   1.000
_cell.angle_alpha   90.00
_cell.angle_beta   90.00
_cell.angle_gamma   90.00
#
_symmetry.space_group_name_H-M   'P 1'
#
loop_
_entity.id
_entity.type
_entity.pdbx_description
1 polymer ?
#
loop_
_entity_poly.entity_id
_entity_poly.type
_entity_poly.pdbx_seq_one_letter_code
_entity_poly.pdbx_strand_id
1 'polypeptide(L)'
;MSQSPTLPARRETETRLQLARVLRPLLDAATDWTGLASALAARGYCVSFADGRLMLWDTVADAPVCLGSDIECPLSSLVPRLGRPRLRLGRDGRSAALV
;
A
#
# COMPACT_ATOMS: atom_id res chain seq x y z
N MET A 1 -17.45 4.18 14.49
CA MET A 1 -17.08 5.24 13.54
C MET A 1 -16.51 4.57 12.30
N SER A 2 -17.22 4.61 11.18
CA SER A 2 -16.79 3.99 9.92
C SER A 2 -16.06 5.05 9.11
N GLN A 3 -14.73 5.13 9.23
CA GLN A 3 -13.94 5.99 8.36
C GLN A 3 -13.83 5.32 6.98
N SER A 4 -14.35 5.98 5.96
CA SER A 4 -14.04 5.68 4.57
C SER A 4 -12.57 6.05 4.32
N PRO A 5 -11.73 5.16 3.76
CA PRO A 5 -10.34 5.50 3.50
C PRO A 5 -10.30 6.61 2.46
N THR A 6 -9.91 7.78 2.93
CA THR A 6 -9.63 8.93 2.07
C THR A 6 -8.22 8.76 1.53
N LEU A 7 -8.03 8.97 0.23
CA LEU A 7 -6.68 8.98 -0.34
C LEU A 7 -5.80 9.97 0.44
N PRO A 8 -4.56 9.58 0.83
CA PRO A 8 -3.69 10.49 1.55
C PRO A 8 -3.45 11.74 0.69
N ALA A 9 -3.46 12.90 1.33
CA ALA A 9 -3.03 14.13 0.67
C ALA A 9 -1.59 13.95 0.15
N ARG A 10 -1.30 14.53 -1.02
CA ARG A 10 0.03 14.43 -1.64
C ARG A 10 1.08 14.99 -0.65
N ARG A 11 1.98 14.12 -0.18
CA ARG A 11 3.02 14.50 0.78
C ARG A 11 4.10 15.36 0.15
N GLU A 12 4.75 16.18 0.97
CA GLU A 12 5.92 16.98 0.59
C GLU A 12 7.03 16.10 -0.01
N THR A 13 7.84 16.68 -0.90
CA THR A 13 8.82 15.94 -1.70
C THR A 13 9.85 15.21 -0.82
N GLU A 14 10.34 15.83 0.25
CA GLU A 14 11.35 15.23 1.14
C GLU A 14 10.81 14.00 1.88
N THR A 15 9.67 14.13 2.58
CA THR A 15 9.03 13.00 3.27
C THR A 15 8.70 11.86 2.31
N ARG A 16 8.26 12.19 1.09
CA ARG A 16 7.98 11.19 0.05
C ARG A 16 9.24 10.44 -0.39
N LEU A 17 10.36 11.14 -0.61
CA LEU A 17 11.63 10.53 -0.97
C LEU A 17 12.16 9.63 0.14
N GLN A 18 12.01 10.05 1.40
CA GLN A 18 12.40 9.22 2.55
C GLN A 18 11.56 7.94 2.65
N LEU A 19 10.24 8.05 2.48
CA LEU A 19 9.34 6.88 2.45
C LEU A 19 9.67 5.96 1.28
N ALA A 20 9.92 6.52 0.10
CA ALA A 20 10.32 5.73 -1.07
C ALA A 20 11.60 4.94 -0.78
N ARG A 21 12.63 5.57 -0.23
CA ARG A 21 13.90 4.89 0.12
C ARG A 21 13.72 3.69 1.06
N VAL A 22 12.78 3.78 2.00
CA VAL A 22 12.55 2.72 2.99
C VAL A 22 11.62 1.63 2.46
N LEU A 23 10.54 2.02 1.78
CA LEU A 23 9.47 1.10 1.42
C LEU A 23 9.72 0.44 0.07
N ARG A 24 10.27 1.17 -0.90
CA ARG A 24 10.49 0.69 -2.28
C ARG A 24 11.28 -0.62 -2.34
N PRO A 25 12.37 -0.83 -1.57
CA PRO A 25 13.09 -2.09 -1.58
C PRO A 25 12.23 -3.30 -1.20
N LEU A 26 11.21 -3.12 -0.34
CA LEU A 26 10.31 -4.20 0.06
C LEU A 26 9.35 -4.58 -1.06
N LEU A 27 8.85 -3.59 -1.79
CA LEU A 27 8.00 -3.81 -2.96
C LEU A 27 8.79 -4.46 -4.10
N ASP A 28 10.02 -4.00 -4.33
CA ASP A 28 10.88 -4.52 -5.39
C ASP A 28 11.44 -5.92 -5.08
N ALA A 29 11.63 -6.30 -3.81
CA ALA A 29 12.10 -7.62 -3.42
C ALA A 29 10.98 -8.68 -3.36
N ALA A 30 9.71 -8.26 -3.35
CA ALA A 30 8.59 -9.19 -3.25
C ALA A 30 8.49 -10.10 -4.47
N THR A 31 8.20 -11.38 -4.20
CA THR A 31 7.93 -12.44 -5.19
C THR A 31 6.44 -12.74 -5.32
N ASP A 32 5.68 -12.45 -4.27
CA ASP A 32 4.24 -12.67 -4.18
C ASP A 32 3.61 -11.70 -3.17
N TRP A 33 2.28 -11.60 -3.20
CA TRP A 33 1.52 -10.68 -2.33
C TRP A 33 1.61 -11.03 -0.84
N THR A 34 1.72 -12.31 -0.50
CA THR A 34 1.82 -12.76 0.91
C THR A 34 3.17 -12.39 1.50
N GLY A 35 4.25 -12.60 0.74
CA GLY A 35 5.61 -12.18 1.08
C GLY A 35 5.70 -10.65 1.25
N LEU A 36 5.11 -9.88 0.34
CA LEU A 36 5.05 -8.42 0.45
C LEU A 36 4.31 -7.98 1.73
N ALA A 37 3.13 -8.54 1.99
CA ALA A 37 2.35 -8.22 3.18
C ALA A 37 3.13 -8.52 4.47
N SER A 38 3.83 -9.67 4.51
CA SER A 38 4.63 -10.09 5.66
C SER A 38 5.83 -9.17 5.89
N ALA A 39 6.54 -8.79 4.83
CA ALA A 39 7.70 -7.90 4.90
C ALA A 39 7.34 -6.47 5.36
N LEU A 40 6.16 -5.99 4.98
CA LEU A 40 5.61 -4.71 5.43
C LEU A 40 5.12 -4.79 6.88
N ALA A 41 4.41 -5.86 7.24
CA ALA A 41 3.88 -6.05 8.60
C ALA A 41 5.00 -6.07 9.65
N ALA A 42 6.15 -6.69 9.33
CA ALA A 42 7.34 -6.68 10.17
C ALA A 42 7.91 -5.27 10.48
N ARG A 43 7.47 -4.25 9.73
CA ARG A 43 7.87 -2.84 9.88
C ARG A 43 6.72 -1.94 10.34
N GLY A 44 5.58 -2.52 10.74
CA GLY A 44 4.41 -1.76 11.15
C GLY A 44 3.60 -1.18 10.00
N TYR A 45 3.76 -1.70 8.78
CA TYR A 45 2.97 -1.28 7.62
C TYR A 45 2.09 -2.41 7.10
N CYS A 46 1.01 -2.08 6.40
CA CYS A 46 0.27 -3.06 5.61
C CYS A 46 -0.11 -2.50 4.24
N VAL A 47 -0.43 -3.42 3.32
CA VAL A 47 -1.00 -3.07 2.02
C VAL A 47 -2.51 -2.99 2.17
N SER A 48 -3.07 -1.89 1.69
CA SER A 48 -4.49 -1.71 1.46
C SER A 48 -4.72 -1.22 0.03
N PHE A 49 -5.98 -1.14 -0.38
CA PHE A 49 -6.36 -0.64 -1.69
C PHE A 49 -7.48 0.38 -1.52
N ALA A 50 -7.39 1.48 -2.27
CA ALA A 50 -8.41 2.52 -2.30
C ALA A 50 -8.58 3.01 -3.75
N ASP A 51 -9.82 3.05 -4.24
CA ASP A 51 -10.17 3.41 -5.62
C ASP A 51 -9.30 2.68 -6.66
N GLY A 52 -9.07 1.37 -6.44
CA GLY A 52 -8.28 0.52 -7.33
C GLY A 52 -6.77 0.76 -7.31
N ARG A 53 -6.26 1.58 -6.38
CA ARG A 53 -4.84 1.89 -6.24
C ARG A 53 -4.23 1.18 -5.05
N LEU A 54 -2.96 0.82 -5.18
CA LEU A 54 -2.15 0.33 -4.05
C LEU A 54 -1.95 1.46 -3.04
N MET A 55 -2.22 1.18 -1.77
CA MET A 55 -2.00 2.09 -0.66
C MET A 55 -1.18 1.40 0.42
N LEU A 56 -0.24 2.14 0.99
CA LEU A 56 0.46 1.73 2.19
C LEU A 56 -0.19 2.40 3.40
N TRP A 57 -0.46 1.60 4.42
CA TRP A 57 -1.07 2.03 5.67
C TRP A 57 -0.08 1.81 6.80
N ASP A 58 0.02 2.78 7.71
CA ASP A 58 0.78 2.66 8.94
C ASP A 58 -0.15 2.06 9.99
N THR A 59 0.20 0.86 10.44
CA THR A 59 -0.60 0.12 11.43
C THR A 59 -0.42 0.63 12.85
N VAL A 60 0.67 1.36 13.12
CA VAL A 60 0.95 1.95 14.43
C VAL A 60 0.18 3.26 14.58
N ALA A 61 0.22 4.11 13.56
CA ALA A 61 -0.50 5.38 13.52
C ALA A 61 -1.97 5.25 13.09
N ASP A 62 -2.37 4.06 12.64
CA ASP A 62 -3.67 3.75 12.00
C ASP A 62 -4.07 4.77 10.93
N ALA A 63 -3.15 5.07 10.02
CA ALA A 63 -3.32 6.13 9.02
C ALA A 63 -2.76 5.76 7.65
N PRO A 64 -3.37 6.27 6.56
CA PRO A 64 -2.80 6.10 5.23
C PRO A 64 -1.46 6.83 5.11
N VAL A 65 -0.45 6.11 4.64
CA VAL A 65 0.89 6.64 4.44
C VAL A 65 0.98 7.31 3.08
N CYS A 66 0.90 6.52 2.03
CA CYS A 66 1.03 6.99 0.66
C CYS A 66 0.40 5.99 -0.31
N LEU A 67 0.21 6.44 -1.54
CA LEU A 67 -0.07 5.55 -2.65
C LEU A 67 1.22 4.90 -3.15
N GLY A 68 1.12 3.69 -3.70
CA GLY A 68 2.24 3.06 -4.41
C GLY A 68 2.80 3.96 -5.51
N SER A 69 1.95 4.73 -6.19
CA SER A 69 2.37 5.71 -7.20
C SER A 69 3.21 6.86 -6.64
N ASP A 70 3.06 7.22 -5.36
CA ASP A 70 3.86 8.29 -4.75
C ASP A 70 5.33 7.88 -4.58
N ILE A 71 5.59 6.57 -4.48
CA ILE A 71 6.91 5.96 -4.37
C ILE A 71 7.31 5.21 -5.65
N GLU A 72 6.72 5.60 -6.78
CA GLU A 72 6.98 5.10 -8.13
C GLU A 72 6.74 3.58 -8.32
N CYS A 73 5.97 2.97 -7.42
CA CYS A 73 5.63 1.55 -7.42
C CYS A 73 4.09 1.37 -7.42
N PRO A 74 3.38 1.80 -8.48
CA PRO A 74 1.94 1.64 -8.57
C PRO A 74 1.53 0.16 -8.64
N LEU A 75 0.25 -0.14 -8.35
CA LEU A 75 -0.28 -1.51 -8.47
C LEU A 75 0.04 -2.14 -9.84
N SER A 76 -0.06 -1.35 -10.92
CA SER A 76 0.20 -1.78 -12.29
C SER A 76 1.63 -2.24 -12.54
N SER A 77 2.62 -1.77 -11.76
CA SER A 77 4.01 -2.25 -11.89
C SER A 77 4.26 -3.55 -11.14
N LEU A 78 3.45 -3.87 -10.12
CA LEU A 78 3.59 -5.08 -9.32
C LEU A 78 2.83 -6.27 -9.92
N VAL A 79 1.64 -6.05 -10.50
CA VAL A 79 0.80 -7.12 -11.04
C VAL A 79 1.50 -8.02 -12.07
N PRO A 80 2.33 -7.51 -13.00
CA PRO A 80 3.07 -8.37 -13.93
C PRO A 80 4.02 -9.37 -13.25
N ARG A 81 4.51 -9.04 -12.06
CA ARG A 81 5.49 -9.85 -11.31
C ARG A 81 4.83 -10.72 -10.24
N LEU A 82 3.94 -10.13 -9.44
CA LEU A 82 3.30 -10.78 -8.28
C LEU A 82 1.98 -11.48 -8.65
N GLY A 83 1.49 -11.30 -9.88
CA GLY A 83 0.15 -11.70 -10.29
C GLY A 83 -0.94 -10.75 -9.76
N ARG A 84 -2.21 -11.11 -9.97
CA ARG A 84 -3.36 -10.32 -9.47
C ARG A 84 -3.55 -10.58 -7.97
N PRO A 85 -3.66 -9.53 -7.13
CA PRO A 85 -3.91 -9.72 -5.70
C PRO A 85 -5.31 -10.29 -5.48
N ARG A 86 -5.46 -11.16 -4.48
CA ARG A 86 -6.77 -11.55 -3.97
C ARG A 86 -7.22 -10.51 -2.96
N LEU A 87 -8.41 -9.96 -3.17
CA LEU A 87 -8.92 -8.82 -2.43
C LEU A 87 -10.25 -9.14 -1.76
N ARG A 88 -10.44 -8.65 -0.54
CA ARG A 88 -11.74 -8.50 0.10
C ARG A 88 -12.13 -7.02 0.06
N LEU A 89 -13.23 -6.74 -0.64
CA LEU A 89 -13.81 -5.40 -0.71
C LEU A 89 -14.30 -4.95 0.67
N GLY A 90 -14.03 -3.71 1.01
CA GLY A 90 -14.62 -3.03 2.14
C GLY A 90 -16.09 -2.68 1.87
N ARG A 91 -16.84 -2.41 2.95
CA ARG A 91 -18.27 -2.09 2.88
C ARG A 91 -18.58 -0.81 2.11
N ASP A 92 -17.60 0.07 1.97
CA ASP A 92 -17.69 1.32 1.23
C ASP A 92 -17.61 1.12 -0.29
N GLY A 93 -17.23 -0.08 -0.77
CA GLY A 93 -17.09 -0.40 -2.19
C GLY A 93 -15.90 0.28 -2.87
N ARG A 94 -15.11 1.06 -2.12
CA ARG A 94 -13.96 1.83 -2.62
C ARG A 94 -12.65 1.34 -2.02
N SER A 95 -12.72 0.69 -0.87
CA SER A 95 -11.58 0.09 -0.21
C SER A 95 -11.50 -1.41 -0.43
N ALA A 96 -10.29 -1.97 -0.33
CA ALA A 96 -10.11 -3.41 -0.25
C ALA A 96 -8.85 -3.76 0.55
N ALA A 97 -8.82 -4.96 1.12
CA ALA A 97 -7.65 -5.52 1.79
C ALA A 97 -7.23 -6.84 1.13
N LEU A 98 -5.95 -7.20 1.25
CA LEU A 98 -5.48 -8.54 0.86
C LEU A 98 -6.17 -9.63 1.71
N VAL A 99 -6.39 -10.80 1.11
CA VAL A 99 -6.90 -12.02 1.78
C VAL A 99 -5.95 -13.19 1.67
#